data_AF-F5YIK0-F1
#
_entry.id   AF-F5YIK0-F1
#
_cell.length_a   1.000
_cell.length_b   1.000
_cell.length_c   1.000
_cell.angle_alpha   90.00
_cell.angle_beta   90.00
_cell.angle_gamma   90.00
#
_symmetry.space_group_name_H-M   'P 1'
#
loop_
_entity.id
_entity.type
_entity.pdbx_description
1 polymer ?
#
loop_
_entity_poly.entity_id
_entity_poly.type
_entity_poly.pdbx_seq_one_letter_code
_entity_poly.pdbx_strand_id
1 'polypeptide(L)'
;MAELIGDESIYLRINELKAGKIQFTDATNAERLLKIYGRDIRYNGAWKKWIVWDGKSWQIDDGARIHEKGLEMVRGIYDDLLKTSDYRERIEIEKYAMLSESVRRREAFIKAASWIKELNISSEELDGNPWLLSVRNGTIDIKGGTFREHRQEDMITKIANVDYDPAADCPAWKQFVREIMNFNGDIIRFLQAVAGMAITGDVSEQSLFILYGSGANGKSTFLNTLMYILGDYALTTTTETFMKRNNEQTTNDIARLRGARFVTTTELDQGRRLSEPLIKQITGNDKVTARFLYGEYFSYTPTYKIFMGTNHKPIIKGTDFGIWRRIKLIPFTTRIEADKQDKHLEEKLRAEAPGILNWLLEGAYRWLKEGLIVPEAVLAATDDYKGEMDVIGNFLKECCIQSPGVSIRIRELFKAYQEWCEQNNERAVSERLLSFRLKEMGFNRIRSAEARYWSGIMLRAKTD
;
A
#
# COMPACT_ATOMS: atom_id res chain seq x y z
N MET A 1 39.27 65.46 14.84
CA MET A 1 40.17 64.31 14.63
C MET A 1 39.85 63.27 15.69
N ALA A 2 38.72 62.58 15.54
CA ALA A 2 38.37 61.43 16.37
C ALA A 2 38.57 60.21 15.47
N GLU A 3 39.69 59.53 15.66
CA GLU A 3 40.04 58.31 14.91
C GLU A 3 39.02 57.22 15.23
N LEU A 4 38.30 56.79 14.18
CA LEU A 4 37.54 55.55 14.17
C LEU A 4 38.51 54.38 14.27
N ILE A 5 38.93 54.04 15.49
CA ILE A 5 39.50 52.73 15.80
C ILE A 5 38.31 51.75 15.89
N GLY A 6 37.73 51.47 14.73
CA GLY A 6 36.70 50.47 14.52
C GLY A 6 37.34 49.16 14.08
N ASP A 7 37.95 48.48 15.05
CA ASP A 7 38.20 47.03 15.07
C ASP A 7 38.73 46.41 13.75
N GLU A 8 40.03 46.58 13.46
CA GLU A 8 40.74 45.89 12.38
C GLU A 8 40.52 44.37 12.40
N SER A 9 40.18 43.79 13.56
CA SER A 9 39.86 42.36 13.70
C SER A 9 38.59 41.97 12.93
N ILE A 10 37.59 42.85 12.83
CA ILE A 10 36.36 42.60 12.06
C ILE A 10 36.67 42.58 10.56
N TYR A 11 37.50 43.51 10.09
CA TYR A 11 37.94 43.53 8.69
C TYR A 11 38.80 42.32 8.32
N LEU A 12 39.67 41.86 9.22
CA LEU A 12 40.44 40.62 9.05
C LEU A 12 39.51 39.41 8.93
N ARG A 13 38.53 39.27 9.83
CA ARG A 13 37.59 38.14 9.82
C ARG A 13 36.73 38.10 8.57
N ILE A 14 36.31 39.26 8.07
CA ILE A 14 35.55 39.40 6.81
C ILE A 14 36.44 39.06 5.60
N ASN A 15 37.71 39.47 5.60
CA ASN A 15 38.64 39.14 4.52
C ASN A 15 39.03 37.66 4.52
N GLU A 16 39.20 37.03 5.69
CA GLU A 16 39.42 35.59 5.81
C GLU A 16 38.19 34.79 5.34
N LEU A 17 36.98 35.26 5.65
CA LEU A 17 35.73 34.73 5.08
C LEU A 17 35.72 34.80 3.55
N LYS A 18 36.04 35.98 2.99
CA LYS A 18 36.10 36.19 1.53
C LYS A 18 37.22 35.41 0.85
N ALA A 19 38.29 35.09 1.58
CA ALA A 19 39.43 34.30 1.11
C ALA A 19 39.21 32.77 1.25
N GLY A 20 38.07 32.33 1.79
CA GLY A 20 37.75 30.90 1.94
C GLY A 20 38.41 30.22 3.14
N LYS A 21 38.91 30.98 4.12
CA LYS A 21 39.44 30.41 5.37
C LYS A 21 38.30 29.80 6.17
N ILE A 22 38.44 28.52 6.54
CA ILE A 22 37.41 27.75 7.23
C ILE A 22 37.07 28.42 8.57
N GLN A 23 35.86 28.95 8.68
CA GLN A 23 35.36 29.48 9.95
C GLN A 23 34.83 28.38 10.85
N PHE A 24 34.97 28.58 12.15
CA PHE A 24 34.57 27.65 13.18
C PHE A 24 33.15 27.94 13.67
N THR A 25 32.15 27.67 12.81
CA THR A 25 30.73 27.94 13.06
C THR A 25 29.86 26.69 12.92
N ASP A 26 28.59 26.79 13.34
CA ASP A 26 27.59 25.73 13.13
C ASP A 26 27.29 25.53 11.64
N ALA A 27 27.30 26.60 10.83
CA ALA A 27 27.12 26.50 9.38
C ALA A 27 28.26 25.73 8.72
N THR A 28 29.51 26.02 9.10
CA THR A 28 30.67 25.31 8.55
C THR A 28 30.70 23.84 8.99
N ASN A 29 30.25 23.52 10.20
CA ASN A 29 30.09 22.13 10.63
C ASN A 29 28.99 21.41 9.86
N ALA A 30 27.90 22.09 9.52
CA ALA A 30 26.85 21.54 8.67
C ALA A 30 27.38 21.22 7.25
N GLU A 31 28.22 22.10 6.68
CA GLU A 31 28.91 21.86 5.40
C GLU A 31 29.93 20.72 5.49
N ARG A 32 30.69 20.61 6.59
CA ARG A 32 31.58 19.46 6.85
C ARG A 32 30.78 18.15 6.94
N LEU A 33 29.64 18.17 7.61
CA LEU A 33 28.74 17.02 7.71
C LEU A 33 28.22 16.60 6.33
N LEU A 34 27.78 17.55 5.50
CA LEU A 34 27.42 17.31 4.10
C LEU A 34 28.60 16.69 3.32
N LYS A 35 29.81 17.24 3.47
CA LYS A 35 30.98 16.78 2.71
C LYS A 35 31.33 15.32 3.02
N ILE A 36 31.21 14.90 4.28
CA ILE A 36 31.60 13.56 4.73
C ILE A 36 30.46 12.56 4.54
N TYR A 37 29.25 12.91 4.98
CA TYR A 37 28.11 11.99 5.06
C TYR A 37 26.98 12.34 4.10
N GLY A 38 27.16 13.30 3.20
CA GLY A 38 26.10 13.77 2.30
C GLY A 38 25.52 12.72 1.36
N ARG A 39 26.15 11.55 1.24
CA ARG A 39 25.57 10.38 0.53
C ARG A 39 24.73 9.49 1.43
N ASP A 40 24.94 9.53 2.74
CA ASP A 40 24.35 8.62 3.72
C ASP A 40 23.20 9.26 4.52
N ILE A 41 22.99 10.57 4.41
CA ILE A 41 22.00 11.30 5.21
C ILE A 41 21.04 12.08 4.31
N ARG A 42 19.76 12.06 4.65
CA ARG A 42 18.73 12.91 4.05
C ARG A 42 17.82 13.45 5.14
N TYR A 43 17.26 14.63 4.92
CA TYR A 43 16.27 15.24 5.79
C TYR A 43 14.94 15.37 5.07
N ASN A 44 13.89 14.77 5.65
CA ASN A 44 12.54 14.92 5.15
C ASN A 44 11.84 16.03 5.94
N GLY A 45 11.66 17.18 5.30
CA GLY A 45 11.06 18.36 5.93
C GLY A 45 9.60 18.17 6.36
N ALA A 46 8.83 17.34 5.64
CA ALA A 46 7.44 17.05 5.99
C ALA A 46 7.35 16.20 7.27
N TRP A 47 8.28 15.26 7.46
CA TRP A 47 8.35 14.43 8.66
C TRP A 47 9.09 15.12 9.81
N LYS A 48 9.87 16.16 9.53
CA LYS A 48 10.85 16.76 10.45
C LYS A 48 11.81 15.72 11.03
N LYS A 49 12.27 14.81 10.16
CA LYS A 49 13.09 13.66 10.53
C LYS A 49 14.27 13.51 9.59
N TRP A 50 15.41 13.12 10.16
CA TRP A 50 16.53 12.58 9.41
C TRP A 50 16.23 11.15 8.99
N ILE A 51 16.82 10.77 7.86
CA ILE A 51 16.79 9.43 7.31
C ILE A 51 18.24 9.10 6.98
N VAL A 52 18.71 7.96 7.47
CA VAL A 52 20.12 7.58 7.40
C VAL A 52 20.24 6.24 6.72
N TRP A 53 21.17 6.15 5.78
CA TRP A 53 21.52 4.91 5.10
C TRP A 53 22.19 3.94 6.08
N ASP A 54 21.66 2.72 6.19
CA ASP A 54 22.17 1.67 7.09
C ASP A 54 23.12 0.67 6.41
N GLY A 55 23.47 0.91 5.14
CA GLY A 55 24.21 -0.01 4.29
C GLY A 55 23.34 -0.75 3.28
N LYS A 56 22.03 -0.84 3.50
CA LYS A 56 21.09 -1.57 2.64
C LYS A 56 19.85 -0.76 2.24
N SER A 57 19.38 0.10 3.13
CA SER A 57 18.17 0.92 2.95
C SER A 57 18.23 2.22 3.75
N TRP A 58 17.35 3.15 3.39
CA TRP A 58 17.18 4.42 4.08
C TRP A 58 16.26 4.24 5.29
N GLN A 59 16.80 4.44 6.49
CA GLN A 59 16.08 4.23 7.75
C GLN A 59 15.72 5.56 8.41
N ILE A 60 14.47 5.72 8.83
CA ILE A 60 14.05 6.88 9.63
C ILE A 60 14.87 6.87 10.92
N ASP A 61 15.53 7.98 11.20
CA ASP A 61 16.36 8.15 12.39
C ASP A 61 15.52 8.73 13.54
N ASP A 62 15.62 8.13 14.71
CA ASP A 62 15.07 8.67 15.95
C ASP A 62 15.93 9.82 16.49
N GLY A 63 17.14 9.97 15.97
CA GLY A 63 18.14 10.99 16.26
C GLY A 63 19.50 10.37 16.57
N ALA A 64 19.58 9.10 16.94
CA ALA A 64 20.83 8.49 17.37
C ALA A 64 21.89 8.48 16.26
N ARG A 65 21.53 8.06 15.04
CA ARG A 65 22.49 7.85 13.95
C ARG A 65 23.05 9.16 13.39
N ILE A 66 22.20 10.18 13.23
CA ILE A 66 22.67 11.49 12.75
C ILE A 66 23.60 12.15 13.78
N HIS A 67 23.32 11.99 15.08
CA HIS A 67 24.15 12.52 16.14
C HIS A 67 25.48 11.75 16.29
N GLU A 68 25.49 10.44 16.06
CA GLU A 68 26.71 9.63 15.98
C GLU A 68 27.61 10.11 14.84
N LYS A 69 27.09 10.22 13.61
CA LYS A 69 27.82 10.78 12.45
C LYS A 69 28.32 12.20 12.72
N GLY A 70 27.50 13.03 13.39
CA GLY A 70 27.92 14.37 13.80
C GLY A 70 29.10 14.36 14.77
N LEU A 71 29.12 13.44 15.74
CA LEU A 71 30.24 13.29 16.67
C LEU A 71 31.50 12.76 15.97
N GLU A 72 31.37 11.76 15.10
CA GLU A 72 32.46 11.23 14.29
C GLU A 72 33.09 12.33 13.42
N MET A 73 32.27 13.16 12.77
CA MET A 73 32.75 14.32 12.01
C MET A 73 33.55 15.27 12.89
N VAL A 74 33.04 15.64 14.06
CA VAL A 74 33.74 16.54 14.99
C VAL A 74 35.05 15.93 15.47
N ARG A 75 35.09 14.62 15.74
CA ARG A 75 36.32 13.92 16.11
C ARG A 75 37.33 13.85 14.96
N GLY A 76 36.86 13.76 13.73
CA GLY A 76 37.72 13.87 12.54
C GLY A 76 38.40 15.23 12.40
N ILE A 77 37.92 16.29 13.07
CA ILE A 77 38.59 17.61 13.08
C ILE A 77 39.97 17.52 13.76
N TYR A 78 40.17 16.62 14.72
CA TYR A 78 41.48 16.44 15.34
C TYR A 78 42.53 15.92 14.34
N ASP A 79 42.14 15.29 13.24
CA ASP A 79 43.08 14.93 12.17
C ASP A 79 43.65 16.15 11.44
N ASP A 80 42.91 17.26 11.43
CA ASP A 80 43.40 18.54 10.88
C ASP A 80 44.57 19.07 11.73
N LEU A 81 44.59 18.83 13.05
CA LEU A 81 45.71 19.23 13.94
C LEU A 81 47.03 18.60 13.54
N LEU A 82 46.99 17.32 13.13
CA LEU A 82 48.17 16.57 12.73
C LEU A 82 48.76 17.09 11.42
N LYS A 83 47.93 17.70 10.56
CA LYS A 83 48.32 18.21 9.23
C LYS A 83 48.73 19.68 9.26
N THR A 84 48.26 20.46 10.23
CA THR A 84 48.61 21.87 10.38
C THR A 84 50.00 22.01 10.99
N SER A 85 50.89 22.81 10.40
CA SER A 85 52.24 23.08 10.95
C SER A 85 52.29 24.29 11.88
N ASP A 86 51.41 25.28 11.66
CA ASP A 86 51.35 26.48 12.49
C ASP A 86 50.75 26.19 13.88
N TYR A 87 51.47 26.60 14.92
CA TYR A 87 51.09 26.34 16.30
C TYR A 87 49.84 27.10 16.75
N ARG A 88 49.65 28.34 16.29
CA ARG A 88 48.47 29.14 16.67
C ARG A 88 47.22 28.56 16.02
N GLU A 89 47.32 28.15 14.76
CA GLU A 89 46.22 27.50 14.03
C GLU A 89 45.83 26.16 14.66
N ARG A 90 46.80 25.38 15.17
CA ARG A 90 46.51 24.16 15.95
C ARG A 90 45.67 24.44 17.20
N ILE A 91 46.03 25.45 18.01
CA ILE A 91 45.27 25.80 19.21
C ILE A 91 43.82 26.19 18.85
N GLU A 92 43.63 26.95 17.78
CA GLU A 92 42.29 27.37 17.35
C GLU A 92 41.45 26.19 16.85
N ILE A 93 42.05 25.24 16.10
CA ILE A 93 41.38 24.01 15.67
C ILE A 93 40.99 23.14 16.87
N GLU A 94 41.89 22.95 17.83
CA GLU A 94 41.64 22.13 19.03
C GLU A 94 40.50 22.72 19.86
N LYS A 95 40.57 24.03 20.13
CA LYS A 95 39.51 24.75 20.84
C LYS A 95 38.17 24.65 20.12
N TYR A 96 38.17 24.71 18.79
CA TYR A 96 36.95 24.51 18.01
C TYR A 96 36.40 23.09 18.14
N ALA A 97 37.22 22.07 17.95
CA ALA A 97 36.81 20.67 18.06
C ALA A 97 36.19 20.39 19.43
N MET A 98 36.87 20.80 20.52
CA MET A 98 36.37 20.67 21.89
C MET A 98 35.00 21.37 22.08
N LEU A 99 34.84 22.58 21.55
CA LEU A 99 33.56 23.29 21.66
C LEU A 99 32.44 22.60 20.86
N SER A 100 32.77 22.06 19.69
CA SER A 100 31.83 21.37 18.79
C SER A 100 31.38 20.01 19.31
N GLU A 101 32.08 19.39 20.26
CA GLU A 101 31.63 18.15 20.92
C GLU A 101 30.41 18.37 21.84
N SER A 102 30.16 19.62 22.25
CA SER A 102 28.98 19.98 23.05
C SER A 102 27.68 19.52 22.38
N VAL A 103 26.80 18.85 23.13
CA VAL A 103 25.47 18.44 22.67
C VAL A 103 24.73 19.60 22.02
N ARG A 104 24.72 20.78 22.67
CA ARG A 104 24.05 21.98 22.15
C ARG A 104 24.57 22.42 20.79
N ARG A 105 25.89 22.35 20.57
CA ARG A 105 26.48 22.72 19.27
C ARG A 105 26.22 21.66 18.21
N ARG A 106 26.26 20.38 18.59
CA ARG A 106 25.87 19.28 17.68
C ARG A 106 24.43 19.39 17.22
N GLU A 107 23.51 19.64 18.14
CA GLU A 107 22.11 19.94 17.79
C GLU A 107 22.00 21.15 16.86
N ALA A 108 22.75 22.22 17.13
CA ALA A 108 22.72 23.42 16.31
C ALA A 108 23.20 23.18 14.88
N PHE A 109 24.36 22.53 14.68
CA PHE A 109 24.86 22.29 13.32
C PHE A 109 24.10 21.18 12.59
N ILE A 110 23.60 20.15 13.27
CA ILE A 110 22.72 19.13 12.65
C ILE A 110 21.41 19.79 12.21
N LYS A 111 20.85 20.68 13.03
CA LYS A 111 19.70 21.48 12.62
C LYS A 111 20.04 22.38 11.44
N ALA A 112 21.19 23.05 11.43
CA ALA A 112 21.61 23.86 10.30
C ALA A 112 21.76 23.03 9.01
N ALA A 113 22.27 21.79 9.11
CA ALA A 113 22.38 20.86 7.99
C ALA A 113 21.02 20.50 7.37
N SER A 114 19.94 20.51 8.15
CA SER A 114 18.58 20.27 7.62
C SER A 114 18.11 21.35 6.63
N TRP A 115 18.73 22.53 6.64
CA TRP A 115 18.44 23.62 5.72
C TRP A 115 19.26 23.57 4.43
N ILE A 116 20.23 22.66 4.33
CA ILE A 116 21.05 22.46 3.13
C ILE A 116 20.21 21.73 2.08
N LYS A 117 20.08 22.33 0.89
CA LYS A 117 19.19 21.85 -0.18
C LYS A 117 19.55 20.41 -0.63
N GLU A 118 20.84 20.10 -0.71
CA GLU A 118 21.40 18.82 -1.14
C GLU A 118 21.07 17.66 -0.19
N LEU A 119 20.77 17.96 1.08
CA LEU A 119 20.36 16.97 2.07
C LEU A 119 18.84 16.80 2.12
N ASN A 120 18.07 17.70 1.54
CA ASN A 120 16.61 17.63 1.59
C ASN A 120 16.07 16.57 0.62
N ILE A 121 15.07 15.81 1.08
CA ILE A 121 14.34 14.84 0.26
C ILE A 121 12.84 14.97 0.49
N SER A 122 12.07 14.83 -0.58
CA SER A 122 10.61 14.76 -0.49
C SER A 122 10.13 13.37 -0.08
N SER A 123 8.86 13.28 0.30
CA SER A 123 8.21 12.01 0.61
C SER A 123 8.06 11.12 -0.62
N GLU A 124 7.90 11.72 -1.79
CA GLU A 124 7.63 11.08 -3.06
C GLU A 124 8.89 10.50 -3.72
N GLU A 125 10.06 11.03 -3.38
CA GLU A 125 11.35 10.48 -3.83
C GLU A 125 11.70 9.17 -3.12
N LEU A 126 11.24 8.99 -1.89
CA LEU A 126 11.43 7.76 -1.12
C LEU A 126 10.49 6.65 -1.64
N ASP A 127 11.05 5.47 -1.90
CA ASP A 127 10.35 4.33 -2.50
C ASP A 127 9.66 4.67 -3.84
N GLY A 128 10.16 5.68 -4.57
CA GLY A 128 9.49 6.24 -5.74
C GLY A 128 9.44 5.33 -6.98
N ASN A 129 10.30 4.30 -7.05
CA ASN A 129 10.30 3.36 -8.18
C ASN A 129 9.47 2.10 -7.87
N PRO A 130 8.32 1.90 -8.53
CA PRO A 130 7.43 0.76 -8.25
C PRO A 130 8.00 -0.59 -8.72
N TRP A 131 9.10 -0.59 -9.48
CA TRP A 131 9.70 -1.79 -10.07
C TRP A 131 10.92 -2.31 -9.32
N LEU A 132 11.50 -1.52 -8.41
CA LEU A 132 12.63 -1.95 -7.59
C LEU A 132 12.12 -2.66 -6.34
N LEU A 133 12.53 -3.90 -6.11
CA LEU A 133 12.26 -4.65 -4.89
C LEU A 133 13.57 -4.87 -4.15
N SER A 134 13.73 -4.24 -3.00
CA SER A 134 14.89 -4.49 -2.14
C SER A 134 14.65 -5.77 -1.32
N VAL A 135 15.64 -6.65 -1.31
CA VAL A 135 15.70 -7.92 -0.57
C VAL A 135 16.92 -7.87 0.37
N ARG A 136 17.10 -8.82 1.28
CA ARG A 136 18.16 -8.73 2.30
C ARG A 136 19.60 -8.65 1.76
N ASN A 137 19.84 -9.14 0.53
CA ASN A 137 21.15 -9.21 -0.12
C ASN A 137 21.29 -8.31 -1.37
N GLY A 138 20.30 -7.48 -1.71
CA GLY A 138 20.40 -6.57 -2.86
C GLY A 138 19.07 -6.01 -3.32
N THR A 139 19.05 -5.44 -4.52
CA THR A 139 17.85 -4.87 -5.16
C THR A 139 17.59 -5.59 -6.48
N ILE A 140 16.34 -6.05 -6.66
CA ILE A 140 15.85 -6.64 -7.89
C ILE A 140 15.10 -5.56 -8.68
N ASP A 141 15.50 -5.32 -9.92
CA ASP A 141 14.68 -4.60 -10.90
C ASP A 141 13.74 -5.60 -11.56
N ILE A 142 12.48 -5.61 -11.14
CA ILE A 142 11.45 -6.52 -11.67
C ILE A 142 11.15 -6.20 -13.13
N LYS A 143 11.22 -4.95 -13.55
CA LYS A 143 10.91 -4.61 -14.96
C LYS A 143 12.08 -4.94 -15.89
N GLY A 144 13.31 -4.71 -15.42
CA GLY A 144 14.53 -5.01 -16.15
C GLY A 144 14.99 -6.48 -16.05
N GLY A 145 14.48 -7.25 -15.08
CA GLY A 145 14.90 -8.63 -14.84
C GLY A 145 16.34 -8.76 -14.35
N THR A 146 16.84 -7.77 -13.58
CA THR A 146 18.23 -7.75 -13.10
C THR A 146 18.29 -7.70 -11.57
N PHE A 147 19.37 -8.24 -11.01
CA PHE A 147 19.70 -8.17 -9.60
C PHE A 147 21.04 -7.48 -9.41
N ARG A 148 21.16 -6.63 -8.40
CA ARG A 148 22.39 -5.91 -8.06
C ARG A 148 22.45 -5.57 -6.58
N GLU A 149 23.62 -5.13 -6.15
CA GLU A 149 23.81 -4.59 -4.80
C GLU A 149 22.91 -3.36 -4.53
N HIS A 150 22.67 -3.13 -3.24
CA HIS A 150 21.94 -1.97 -2.75
C HIS A 150 22.62 -0.67 -3.16
N ARG A 151 21.81 0.32 -3.52
CA ARG A 151 22.28 1.65 -3.95
C ARG A 151 21.53 2.73 -3.22
N GLN A 152 22.27 3.71 -2.71
CA GLN A 152 21.72 4.88 -2.03
C GLN A 152 20.81 5.68 -2.98
N GLU A 153 21.15 5.69 -4.26
CA GLU A 153 20.42 6.39 -5.32
C GLU A 153 19.01 5.83 -5.55
N ASP A 154 18.72 4.60 -5.10
CA ASP A 154 17.39 4.01 -5.25
C ASP A 154 16.36 4.60 -4.28
N MET A 155 16.81 5.29 -3.23
CA MET A 155 15.95 5.91 -2.20
C MET A 155 14.93 4.95 -1.56
N ILE A 156 15.28 3.67 -1.45
CA ILE A 156 14.41 2.63 -0.89
C ILE A 156 14.50 2.64 0.64
N THR A 157 13.34 2.65 1.31
CA THR A 157 13.23 2.59 2.79
C THR A 157 12.78 1.22 3.31
N LYS A 158 12.50 0.28 2.40
CA LYS A 158 11.86 -0.99 2.70
C LYS A 158 12.71 -2.17 2.26
N ILE A 159 12.71 -3.26 3.02
CA ILE A 159 13.38 -4.50 2.66
C ILE A 159 12.42 -5.68 2.79
N ALA A 160 12.35 -6.51 1.74
CA ALA A 160 11.70 -7.80 1.80
C ALA A 160 12.54 -8.78 2.64
N ASN A 161 11.88 -9.62 3.42
CA ASN A 161 12.48 -10.44 4.46
C ASN A 161 12.98 -11.80 3.90
N VAL A 162 13.74 -11.73 2.81
CA VAL A 162 14.23 -12.88 2.04
C VAL A 162 15.52 -12.51 1.33
N ASP A 163 16.41 -13.47 1.11
CA ASP A 163 17.57 -13.33 0.21
C ASP A 163 17.18 -13.80 -1.19
N TYR A 164 17.63 -13.11 -2.22
CA TYR A 164 17.48 -13.58 -3.60
C TYR A 164 18.55 -14.62 -3.93
N ASP A 165 18.11 -15.81 -4.32
CA ASP A 165 18.93 -16.87 -4.89
C ASP A 165 18.25 -17.38 -6.18
N PRO A 166 18.83 -17.14 -7.37
CA PRO A 166 18.21 -17.55 -8.64
C PRO A 166 18.10 -19.07 -8.81
N ALA A 167 18.85 -19.86 -8.05
CA ALA A 167 18.82 -21.33 -8.12
C ALA A 167 17.84 -21.96 -7.12
N ALA A 168 17.31 -21.17 -6.17
CA ALA A 168 16.41 -21.69 -5.15
C ALA A 168 15.07 -22.16 -5.73
N ASP A 169 14.59 -23.30 -5.24
CA ASP A 169 13.30 -23.88 -5.56
C ASP A 169 12.38 -23.90 -4.32
N CYS A 170 11.08 -24.09 -4.54
CA CYS A 170 10.05 -24.13 -3.50
C CYS A 170 9.03 -25.27 -3.72
N PRO A 171 9.46 -26.54 -3.67
CA PRO A 171 8.57 -27.67 -3.93
C PRO A 171 7.40 -27.77 -2.94
N ALA A 172 7.62 -27.51 -1.64
CA ALA A 172 6.55 -27.55 -0.65
C ALA A 172 5.53 -26.44 -0.89
N TRP A 173 5.97 -25.22 -1.24
CA TRP A 173 5.09 -24.13 -1.63
C TRP A 173 4.26 -24.46 -2.88
N LYS A 174 4.91 -24.94 -3.95
CA LYS A 174 4.22 -25.32 -5.19
C LYS A 174 3.17 -26.41 -4.93
N GLN A 175 3.49 -27.39 -4.09
CA GLN A 175 2.55 -28.43 -3.70
C GLN A 175 1.39 -27.87 -2.86
N PHE A 176 1.68 -27.06 -1.85
CA PHE A 176 0.68 -26.40 -1.02
C PHE A 176 -0.31 -25.58 -1.87
N VAL A 177 0.19 -24.75 -2.80
CA VAL A 177 -0.66 -23.94 -3.69
C VAL A 177 -1.53 -24.83 -4.58
N ARG A 178 -1.00 -25.95 -5.08
CA ARG A 178 -1.81 -26.92 -5.86
C ARG A 178 -2.94 -27.50 -5.03
N GLU A 179 -2.67 -27.92 -3.80
CA GLU A 179 -3.66 -28.55 -2.92
C GLU A 179 -4.79 -27.59 -2.53
N ILE A 180 -4.46 -26.36 -2.09
CA ILE A 180 -5.47 -25.38 -1.67
C ILE A 180 -6.37 -24.94 -2.83
N MET A 181 -5.86 -24.98 -4.06
CA MET A 181 -6.60 -24.66 -5.30
C MET A 181 -7.20 -25.90 -5.98
N ASN A 182 -7.22 -27.04 -5.31
CA ASN A 182 -7.75 -28.32 -5.82
C ASN A 182 -7.18 -28.71 -7.20
N PHE A 183 -5.87 -28.50 -7.38
CA PHE A 183 -5.12 -28.77 -8.60
C PHE A 183 -5.65 -28.05 -9.85
N ASN A 184 -6.45 -26.99 -9.69
CA ASN A 184 -6.95 -26.19 -10.79
C ASN A 184 -5.81 -25.31 -11.37
N GLY A 185 -5.23 -25.74 -12.48
CA GLY A 185 -4.10 -25.06 -13.12
C GLY A 185 -4.37 -23.61 -13.53
N ASP A 186 -5.61 -23.26 -13.87
CA ASP A 186 -5.97 -21.90 -14.27
C ASP A 186 -6.00 -20.95 -13.07
N ILE A 187 -6.61 -21.39 -11.97
CA ILE A 187 -6.61 -20.61 -10.72
C ILE A 187 -5.20 -20.50 -10.15
N ILE A 188 -4.38 -21.57 -10.21
CA ILE A 188 -2.99 -21.55 -9.73
C ILE A 188 -2.16 -20.53 -10.54
N ARG A 189 -2.28 -20.54 -11.87
CA ARG A 189 -1.57 -19.59 -12.74
C ARG A 189 -2.00 -18.14 -12.46
N PHE A 190 -3.30 -17.92 -12.27
CA PHE A 190 -3.85 -16.63 -11.88
C PHE A 190 -3.34 -16.18 -10.50
N LEU A 191 -3.37 -17.07 -9.51
CA LEU A 191 -2.92 -16.78 -8.15
C LEU A 191 -1.43 -16.43 -8.12
N GLN A 192 -0.61 -17.09 -8.94
CA GLN A 192 0.80 -16.75 -9.12
C GLN A 192 0.97 -15.34 -9.71
N ALA A 193 0.23 -15.01 -10.76
CA ALA A 193 0.28 -13.66 -11.35
C ALA A 193 -0.15 -12.59 -10.33
N VAL A 194 -1.23 -12.82 -9.60
CA VAL A 194 -1.73 -11.92 -8.55
C VAL A 194 -0.73 -11.74 -7.41
N ALA A 195 -0.09 -12.82 -6.95
CA ALA A 195 0.94 -12.75 -5.92
C ALA A 195 2.21 -12.05 -6.43
N GLY A 196 2.58 -12.29 -7.69
CA GLY A 196 3.69 -11.60 -8.36
C GLY A 196 3.42 -10.10 -8.60
N MET A 197 2.16 -9.70 -8.83
CA MET A 197 1.82 -8.28 -8.82
C MET A 197 2.11 -7.66 -7.45
N ALA A 198 1.86 -8.38 -6.34
CA ALA A 198 2.03 -7.85 -4.99
C ALA A 198 3.48 -7.55 -4.59
N ILE A 199 4.47 -7.95 -5.40
CA ILE A 199 5.87 -7.55 -5.22
C ILE A 199 6.23 -6.25 -5.97
N THR A 200 5.30 -5.68 -6.76
CA THR A 200 5.46 -4.39 -7.46
C THR A 200 4.64 -3.28 -6.80
N GLY A 201 4.97 -2.02 -7.09
CA GLY A 201 4.18 -0.85 -6.70
C GLY A 201 3.08 -0.45 -7.70
N ASP A 202 2.89 -1.20 -8.79
CA ASP A 202 1.94 -0.85 -9.85
C ASP A 202 0.50 -1.23 -9.49
N VAL A 203 -0.45 -0.31 -9.64
CA VAL A 203 -1.88 -0.54 -9.32
C VAL A 203 -2.79 -0.38 -10.53
N SER A 204 -2.24 -0.48 -11.74
CA SER A 204 -2.97 -0.26 -13.00
C SER A 204 -4.17 -1.22 -13.21
N GLU A 205 -4.10 -2.42 -12.63
CA GLU A 205 -5.17 -3.43 -12.66
C GLU A 205 -6.38 -3.09 -11.79
N GLN A 206 -6.27 -2.06 -10.94
CA GLN A 206 -7.34 -1.59 -10.05
C GLN A 206 -8.10 -2.71 -9.33
N SER A 207 -7.38 -3.64 -8.72
CA SER A 207 -7.96 -4.89 -8.25
C SER A 207 -7.98 -5.02 -6.72
N LEU A 208 -9.08 -5.59 -6.20
CA LEU A 208 -9.30 -6.07 -4.85
C LEU A 208 -9.53 -7.58 -4.92
N PHE A 209 -8.64 -8.35 -4.29
CA PHE A 209 -8.70 -9.81 -4.29
C PHE A 209 -9.39 -10.28 -3.02
N ILE A 210 -10.54 -10.94 -3.16
CA ILE A 210 -11.29 -11.52 -2.04
C ILE A 210 -11.06 -13.02 -2.05
N LEU A 211 -10.34 -13.53 -1.05
CA LEU A 211 -10.07 -14.96 -0.89
C LEU A 211 -11.19 -15.53 -0.01
N TYR A 212 -12.13 -16.24 -0.64
CA TYR A 212 -13.36 -16.70 0.01
C TYR A 212 -13.39 -18.21 0.20
N GLY A 213 -13.74 -18.68 1.40
CA GLY A 213 -13.93 -20.11 1.68
C GLY A 213 -14.34 -20.38 3.12
N SER A 214 -14.81 -21.58 3.43
CA SER A 214 -15.46 -21.97 4.70
C SER A 214 -14.54 -22.22 5.92
N GLY A 215 -13.27 -21.81 5.85
CA GLY A 215 -12.27 -22.01 6.90
C GLY A 215 -11.60 -23.39 6.87
N ALA A 216 -10.33 -23.46 7.32
CA ALA A 216 -9.43 -24.61 7.14
C ALA A 216 -9.07 -24.93 5.67
N ASN A 217 -8.95 -23.89 4.84
CA ASN A 217 -8.73 -24.03 3.38
C ASN A 217 -7.34 -23.52 2.93
N GLY A 218 -6.41 -23.28 3.88
CA GLY A 218 -5.06 -22.77 3.60
C GLY A 218 -4.93 -21.26 3.29
N LYS A 219 -6.05 -20.50 3.27
CA LYS A 219 -6.06 -19.03 3.04
C LYS A 219 -5.07 -18.29 3.93
N SER A 220 -5.15 -18.52 5.24
CA SER A 220 -4.32 -17.82 6.23
C SER A 220 -2.85 -18.16 6.06
N THR A 221 -2.51 -19.43 5.82
CA THR A 221 -1.13 -19.88 5.56
C THR A 221 -0.56 -19.23 4.31
N PHE A 222 -1.35 -19.12 3.23
CA PHE A 222 -0.94 -18.42 2.00
C PHE A 222 -0.64 -16.94 2.28
N LEU A 223 -1.57 -16.22 2.91
CA LEU A 223 -1.41 -14.80 3.23
C LEU A 223 -0.24 -14.55 4.19
N ASN A 224 -0.10 -15.36 5.24
CA ASN A 224 0.99 -15.26 6.21
C ASN A 224 2.35 -15.52 5.58
N THR A 225 2.44 -16.44 4.62
CA THR A 225 3.70 -16.72 3.91
C THR A 225 4.11 -15.52 3.06
N LEU A 226 3.18 -14.89 2.33
CA LEU A 226 3.46 -13.66 1.58
C LEU A 226 3.83 -12.50 2.50
N MET A 227 3.12 -12.32 3.61
CA MET A 227 3.47 -11.33 4.64
C MET A 227 4.90 -11.53 5.15
N TYR A 228 5.27 -12.78 5.45
CA TYR A 228 6.61 -13.10 5.94
C TYR A 228 7.70 -12.79 4.92
N ILE A 229 7.49 -13.12 3.64
CA ILE A 229 8.50 -12.91 2.59
C ILE A 229 8.64 -11.42 2.26
N LEU A 230 7.52 -10.70 2.17
CA LEU A 230 7.53 -9.30 1.73
C LEU A 230 8.01 -8.32 2.80
N GLY A 231 8.11 -8.73 4.06
CA GLY A 231 8.68 -7.91 5.13
C GLY A 231 8.05 -6.51 5.19
N ASP A 232 8.86 -5.46 5.06
CA ASP A 232 8.43 -4.06 5.17
C ASP A 232 7.45 -3.61 4.07
N TYR A 233 7.33 -4.38 2.99
CA TYR A 233 6.38 -4.14 1.91
C TYR A 233 4.98 -4.71 2.21
N ALA A 234 4.85 -5.56 3.23
CA ALA A 234 3.61 -6.23 3.59
C ALA A 234 3.02 -5.67 4.89
N LEU A 235 1.75 -5.28 4.85
CA LEU A 235 1.04 -4.74 6.01
C LEU A 235 -0.31 -5.43 6.22
N THR A 236 -0.71 -5.50 7.49
CA THR A 236 -2.04 -5.97 7.90
C THR A 236 -2.86 -4.80 8.40
N THR A 237 -4.13 -4.74 8.00
CA THR A 237 -5.11 -3.77 8.52
C THR A 237 -6.41 -4.47 8.94
N THR A 238 -7.25 -3.78 9.69
CA THR A 238 -8.58 -4.30 10.01
C THR A 238 -9.47 -4.26 8.76
N THR A 239 -10.37 -5.22 8.61
CA THR A 239 -11.32 -5.15 7.48
C THR A 239 -12.19 -3.90 7.56
N GLU A 240 -12.47 -3.38 8.75
CA GLU A 240 -13.23 -2.15 8.95
C GLU A 240 -12.63 -0.94 8.21
N THR A 241 -11.33 -0.92 7.94
CA THR A 241 -10.66 0.12 7.15
C THR A 241 -11.32 0.30 5.79
N PHE A 242 -11.84 -0.77 5.19
CA PHE A 242 -12.45 -0.77 3.85
C PHE A 242 -13.99 -0.71 3.88
N MET A 243 -14.59 -0.71 5.06
CA MET A 243 -16.04 -0.74 5.24
C MET A 243 -16.65 0.66 5.32
N LYS A 244 -17.91 0.80 4.93
CA LYS A 244 -18.68 2.03 5.13
C LYS A 244 -18.89 2.23 6.64
N ARG A 245 -18.37 3.33 7.17
CA ARG A 245 -18.57 3.73 8.57
C ARG A 245 -19.52 4.92 8.66
N ASN A 246 -20.14 5.10 9.83
CA ASN A 246 -21.06 6.21 10.09
C ASN A 246 -20.33 7.52 10.46
N ASN A 247 -19.06 7.44 10.88
CA ASN A 247 -18.20 8.59 11.22
C ASN A 247 -16.90 8.58 10.39
N GLU A 248 -16.46 9.74 9.91
CA GLU A 248 -15.41 9.97 8.88
C GLU A 248 -13.94 9.80 9.36
N GLN A 249 -13.69 9.15 10.49
CA GLN A 249 -12.37 9.18 11.15
C GLN A 249 -11.31 8.19 10.61
N THR A 250 -11.53 7.52 9.48
CA THR A 250 -10.63 6.49 8.93
C THR A 250 -9.45 7.03 8.13
N THR A 251 -8.76 8.04 8.65
CA THR A 251 -7.54 8.57 8.01
C THR A 251 -6.26 7.93 8.54
N ASN A 252 -6.28 7.31 9.74
CA ASN A 252 -5.08 6.73 10.34
C ASN A 252 -4.69 5.37 9.75
N ASP A 253 -5.63 4.42 9.69
CA ASP A 253 -5.36 3.08 9.13
C ASP A 253 -4.84 3.20 7.69
N ILE A 254 -5.49 4.06 6.90
CA ILE A 254 -5.11 4.36 5.52
C ILE A 254 -3.74 5.06 5.46
N ALA A 255 -3.42 5.97 6.39
CA ALA A 255 -2.12 6.61 6.44
C ALA A 255 -0.97 5.59 6.61
N ARG A 256 -1.20 4.53 7.40
CA ARG A 256 -0.19 3.48 7.64
C ARG A 256 0.11 2.64 6.40
N LEU A 257 -0.81 2.57 5.43
CA LEU A 257 -0.63 1.76 4.21
C LEU A 257 0.33 2.38 3.19
N ARG A 258 0.81 3.61 3.41
CA ARG A 258 1.74 4.28 2.50
C ARG A 258 3.01 3.44 2.28
N GLY A 259 3.35 3.22 1.01
CA GLY A 259 4.55 2.49 0.58
C GLY A 259 4.45 0.96 0.67
N ALA A 260 3.33 0.41 1.17
CA ALA A 260 3.11 -1.04 1.10
C ALA A 260 2.91 -1.48 -0.36
N ARG A 261 3.15 -2.77 -0.63
CA ARG A 261 2.85 -3.45 -1.90
C ARG A 261 1.81 -4.56 -1.72
N PHE A 262 1.77 -5.16 -0.54
CA PHE A 262 0.80 -6.17 -0.16
C PHE A 262 0.08 -5.73 1.12
N VAL A 263 -1.25 -5.66 1.06
CA VAL A 263 -2.09 -5.37 2.22
C VAL A 263 -3.08 -6.51 2.41
N THR A 264 -3.06 -7.13 3.58
CA THR A 264 -4.06 -8.12 3.97
C THR A 264 -4.95 -7.64 5.12
N THR A 265 -6.09 -8.30 5.30
CA THR A 265 -7.06 -7.95 6.34
C THR A 265 -7.22 -9.05 7.36
N THR A 266 -7.36 -8.67 8.63
CA THR A 266 -7.89 -9.56 9.67
C THR A 266 -9.41 -9.65 9.61
N GLU A 267 -9.97 -10.75 10.13
CA GLU A 267 -11.34 -11.25 9.92
C GLU A 267 -12.48 -10.22 9.84
N LEU A 268 -13.52 -10.62 9.12
CA LEU A 268 -14.67 -9.82 8.73
C LEU A 268 -15.91 -10.28 9.51
N ASP A 269 -16.53 -9.39 10.29
CA ASP A 269 -17.85 -9.66 10.86
C ASP A 269 -18.88 -9.84 9.73
N GLN A 270 -19.81 -10.78 9.89
CA GLN A 270 -20.86 -10.99 8.89
C GLN A 270 -21.69 -9.70 8.67
N GLY A 271 -22.05 -9.44 7.41
CA GLY A 271 -23.00 -8.37 7.06
C GLY A 271 -22.42 -6.95 6.99
N ARG A 272 -21.09 -6.78 7.04
CA ARG A 272 -20.46 -5.45 6.88
C ARG A 272 -20.46 -5.01 5.41
N ARG A 273 -20.75 -3.73 5.16
CA ARG A 273 -20.84 -3.14 3.82
C ARG A 273 -19.51 -2.49 3.40
N LEU A 274 -19.01 -2.80 2.21
CA LEU A 274 -17.84 -2.13 1.63
C LEU A 274 -18.12 -0.65 1.33
N SER A 275 -17.10 0.19 1.55
CA SER A 275 -17.11 1.58 1.11
C SER A 275 -16.71 1.65 -0.36
N GLU A 276 -17.69 1.57 -1.26
CA GLU A 276 -17.46 1.61 -2.71
C GLU A 276 -16.66 2.85 -3.18
N PRO A 277 -16.90 4.08 -2.66
CA PRO A 277 -16.07 5.24 -3.01
C PRO A 277 -14.62 5.06 -2.58
N LEU A 278 -14.39 4.54 -1.37
CA LEU A 278 -13.05 4.32 -0.85
C LEU A 278 -12.32 3.24 -1.66
N ILE A 279 -12.97 2.11 -1.94
CA ILE A 279 -12.38 1.04 -2.78
C ILE A 279 -11.99 1.60 -4.15
N LYS A 280 -12.86 2.38 -4.79
CA LYS A 280 -12.56 3.01 -6.09
C LYS A 280 -11.35 3.94 -6.02
N GLN A 281 -11.19 4.67 -4.92
CA GLN A 281 -10.07 5.57 -4.67
C GLN A 281 -8.76 4.81 -4.40
N ILE A 282 -8.74 3.86 -3.46
CA ILE A 282 -7.50 3.19 -3.02
C ILE A 282 -7.00 2.11 -3.99
N THR A 283 -7.89 1.56 -4.82
CA THR A 283 -7.49 0.68 -5.93
C THR A 283 -7.20 1.47 -7.20
N GLY A 284 -7.54 2.77 -7.23
CA GLY A 284 -7.25 3.64 -8.36
C GLY A 284 -5.81 4.17 -8.34
N ASN A 285 -5.48 4.95 -9.37
CA ASN A 285 -4.25 5.75 -9.42
C ASN A 285 -4.44 7.15 -8.78
N ASP A 286 -5.56 7.36 -8.07
CA ASP A 286 -5.87 8.64 -7.45
C ASP A 286 -5.07 8.80 -6.14
N LYS A 287 -4.68 10.04 -5.83
CA LYS A 287 -4.08 10.34 -4.54
C LYS A 287 -5.11 10.13 -3.43
N VAL A 288 -4.67 9.46 -2.37
CA VAL A 288 -5.43 9.28 -1.13
C VAL A 288 -4.89 10.25 -0.10
N THR A 289 -5.79 11.02 0.52
CA THR A 289 -5.44 11.94 1.61
C THR A 289 -5.74 11.28 2.95
N ALA A 290 -4.74 11.26 3.82
CA ALA A 290 -4.76 10.56 5.09
C ALA A 290 -3.96 11.34 6.15
N ARG A 291 -4.06 10.95 7.42
CA ARG A 291 -3.29 11.55 8.51
C ARG A 291 -3.06 10.55 9.63
N PHE A 292 -1.92 10.66 10.29
CA PHE A 292 -1.70 9.97 11.56
C PHE A 292 -2.51 10.65 12.68
N LEU A 293 -2.68 9.95 13.79
CA LEU A 293 -3.38 10.48 14.96
C LEU A 293 -2.55 11.65 15.49
N TYR A 294 -3.18 12.82 15.62
CA TYR A 294 -2.50 14.09 15.95
C TYR A 294 -1.45 14.57 14.92
N GLY A 295 -1.40 13.96 13.73
CA GLY A 295 -0.54 14.37 12.64
C GLY A 295 -1.24 15.28 11.62
N GLU A 296 -0.44 15.99 10.83
CA GLU A 296 -0.91 16.73 9.67
C GLU A 296 -1.41 15.80 8.55
N TYR A 297 -2.28 16.33 7.69
CA TYR A 297 -2.69 15.63 6.49
C TYR A 297 -1.54 15.50 5.50
N PHE A 298 -1.47 14.34 4.86
CA PHE A 298 -0.61 14.09 3.73
C PHE A 298 -1.37 13.30 2.66
N SER A 299 -0.88 13.37 1.43
CA SER A 299 -1.44 12.60 0.33
C SER A 299 -0.38 11.67 -0.25
N TYR A 300 -0.79 10.49 -0.67
CA TYR A 300 0.08 9.56 -1.40
C TYR A 300 -0.71 8.79 -2.45
N THR A 301 -0.03 8.29 -3.47
CA THR A 301 -0.64 7.36 -4.45
C THR A 301 -0.49 5.94 -3.93
N PRO A 302 -1.56 5.14 -3.85
CA PRO A 302 -1.48 3.74 -3.44
C PRO A 302 -0.51 2.94 -4.32
N THR A 303 0.31 2.11 -3.68
CA THR A 303 1.25 1.18 -4.35
C THR A 303 0.94 -0.28 -4.03
N TYR A 304 -0.13 -0.53 -3.27
CA TYR A 304 -0.46 -1.84 -2.73
C TYR A 304 -1.65 -2.50 -3.42
N LYS A 305 -1.66 -3.82 -3.38
CA LYS A 305 -2.79 -4.67 -3.72
C LYS A 305 -3.42 -5.19 -2.43
N ILE A 306 -4.74 -5.26 -2.41
CA ILE A 306 -5.50 -5.68 -1.23
C ILE A 306 -5.94 -7.13 -1.38
N PHE A 307 -5.59 -7.94 -0.38
CA PHE A 307 -5.93 -9.35 -0.25
C PHE A 307 -6.82 -9.54 0.98
N MET A 308 -8.13 -9.60 0.74
CA MET A 308 -9.14 -9.77 1.78
C MET A 308 -9.46 -11.25 1.97
N GLY A 309 -8.84 -11.87 2.97
CA GLY A 309 -9.21 -13.22 3.42
C GLY A 309 -10.50 -13.17 4.23
N THR A 310 -11.56 -13.86 3.79
CA THR A 310 -12.84 -13.86 4.52
C THR A 310 -13.60 -15.18 4.38
N ASN A 311 -14.44 -15.48 5.37
CA ASN A 311 -15.43 -16.55 5.34
C ASN A 311 -16.83 -16.03 5.00
N HIS A 312 -17.06 -14.71 5.06
CA HIS A 312 -18.30 -14.05 4.70
C HIS A 312 -18.04 -12.97 3.65
N LYS A 313 -18.78 -13.01 2.54
CA LYS A 313 -18.65 -11.99 1.50
C LYS A 313 -19.19 -10.66 2.05
N PRO A 314 -18.48 -9.54 1.86
CA PRO A 314 -18.98 -8.25 2.32
C PRO A 314 -20.23 -7.81 1.52
N ILE A 315 -21.02 -6.90 2.04
CA ILE A 315 -22.18 -6.36 1.30
C ILE A 315 -21.71 -5.29 0.32
N ILE A 316 -22.14 -5.40 -0.94
CA ILE A 316 -21.89 -4.41 -1.99
C ILE A 316 -23.23 -4.01 -2.59
N LYS A 317 -23.61 -2.73 -2.50
CA LYS A 317 -24.92 -2.28 -3.00
C LYS A 317 -24.84 -1.73 -4.42
N GLY A 318 -23.69 -1.18 -4.80
CA GLY A 318 -23.41 -0.77 -6.16
C GLY A 318 -23.51 -1.97 -7.09
N THR A 319 -24.29 -1.83 -8.15
CA THR A 319 -24.30 -2.77 -9.28
C THR A 319 -23.53 -2.20 -10.47
N ASP A 320 -22.90 -1.04 -10.28
CA ASP A 320 -22.16 -0.36 -11.34
C ASP A 320 -20.90 -1.16 -11.74
N PHE A 321 -20.57 -1.10 -13.03
CA PHE A 321 -19.38 -1.74 -13.58
C PHE A 321 -18.09 -1.30 -12.87
N GLY A 322 -18.07 -0.09 -12.33
CA GLY A 322 -16.92 0.49 -11.66
C GLY A 322 -16.47 -0.31 -10.44
N ILE A 323 -17.37 -0.72 -9.55
CA ILE A 323 -16.96 -1.53 -8.38
C ILE A 323 -16.67 -2.99 -8.77
N TRP A 324 -17.53 -3.59 -9.60
CA TRP A 324 -17.44 -5.03 -9.90
C TRP A 324 -16.24 -5.40 -10.78
N ARG A 325 -15.77 -4.52 -11.66
CA ARG A 325 -14.53 -4.79 -12.43
C ARG A 325 -13.30 -4.94 -11.54
N ARG A 326 -13.31 -4.27 -10.38
CA ARG A 326 -12.20 -4.24 -9.41
C ARG A 326 -12.17 -5.49 -8.53
N ILE A 327 -13.31 -6.15 -8.34
CA ILE A 327 -13.40 -7.29 -7.42
C ILE A 327 -13.03 -8.57 -8.15
N LYS A 328 -12.12 -9.34 -7.57
CA LYS A 328 -11.77 -10.68 -7.99
C LYS A 328 -12.05 -11.64 -6.82
N LEU A 329 -13.17 -12.37 -6.89
CA LEU A 329 -13.50 -13.37 -5.87
C LEU A 329 -12.78 -14.68 -6.18
N ILE A 330 -11.77 -15.02 -5.39
CA ILE A 330 -10.98 -16.25 -5.54
C ILE A 330 -11.60 -17.34 -4.66
N PRO A 331 -12.19 -18.39 -5.24
CA PRO A 331 -12.84 -19.44 -4.48
C PRO A 331 -11.82 -20.42 -3.92
N PHE A 332 -11.69 -20.46 -2.59
CA PHE A 332 -10.95 -21.50 -1.86
C PHE A 332 -11.93 -22.58 -1.45
N THR A 333 -12.15 -23.56 -2.31
CA THR A 333 -13.17 -24.61 -2.14
C THR A 333 -12.66 -25.85 -1.41
N THR A 334 -11.35 -26.07 -1.34
CA THR A 334 -10.75 -27.21 -0.63
C THR A 334 -10.89 -27.05 0.87
N ARG A 335 -11.37 -28.08 1.58
CA ARG A 335 -11.30 -28.17 3.05
C ARG A 335 -10.20 -29.16 3.44
N ILE A 336 -9.27 -28.74 4.30
CA ILE A 336 -8.17 -29.57 4.80
C ILE A 336 -8.62 -30.20 6.12
N GLU A 337 -8.82 -31.52 6.09
CA GLU A 337 -9.18 -32.32 7.26
C GLU A 337 -8.10 -32.23 8.35
N ALA A 338 -8.51 -32.27 9.63
CA ALA A 338 -7.65 -31.98 10.77
C ALA A 338 -6.44 -32.93 10.89
N ASP A 339 -6.59 -34.18 10.47
CA ASP A 339 -5.54 -35.21 10.44
C ASP A 339 -4.52 -34.98 9.31
N LYS A 340 -4.90 -34.25 8.26
CA LYS A 340 -4.03 -33.88 7.13
C LYS A 340 -3.37 -32.50 7.31
N GLN A 341 -3.67 -31.79 8.39
CA GLN A 341 -3.07 -30.48 8.68
C GLN A 341 -1.64 -30.65 9.17
N ASP A 342 -0.68 -30.26 8.34
CA ASP A 342 0.72 -30.19 8.72
C ASP A 342 0.97 -28.97 9.64
N LYS A 343 1.17 -29.25 10.93
CA LYS A 343 1.42 -28.23 11.95
C LYS A 343 2.73 -27.46 11.76
N HIS A 344 3.68 -28.01 11.00
CA HIS A 344 4.98 -27.40 10.70
C HIS A 344 5.03 -26.79 9.29
N LEU A 345 3.89 -26.70 8.60
CA LEU A 345 3.83 -26.19 7.24
C LEU A 345 4.41 -24.78 7.14
N GLU A 346 4.06 -23.87 8.05
CA GLU A 346 4.61 -22.51 8.02
C GLU A 346 6.14 -22.48 8.13
N GLU A 347 6.74 -23.33 8.97
CA GLU A 347 8.20 -23.42 9.13
C GLU A 347 8.85 -23.92 7.83
N LYS A 348 8.26 -24.94 7.19
CA LYS A 348 8.71 -25.47 5.90
C LYS A 348 8.64 -24.41 4.80
N LEU A 349 7.53 -23.68 4.72
CA LEU A 349 7.35 -22.62 3.73
C LEU A 349 8.32 -21.46 3.95
N ARG A 350 8.60 -21.08 5.21
CA ARG A 350 9.60 -20.05 5.53
C ARG A 350 11.02 -20.49 5.13
N ALA A 351 11.34 -21.77 5.25
CA ALA A 351 12.62 -22.31 4.81
C ALA A 351 12.80 -22.23 3.27
N GLU A 352 11.70 -22.28 2.51
CA GLU A 352 11.69 -22.13 1.05
C GLU A 352 11.58 -20.66 0.58
N ALA A 353 11.70 -19.66 1.47
CA ALA A 353 11.45 -18.26 1.14
C ALA A 353 12.16 -17.75 -0.13
N PRO A 354 13.46 -18.03 -0.38
CA PRO A 354 14.13 -17.63 -1.63
C PRO A 354 13.48 -18.25 -2.89
N GLY A 355 13.09 -19.52 -2.83
CA GLY A 355 12.39 -20.19 -3.93
C GLY A 355 10.97 -19.67 -4.13
N ILE A 356 10.28 -19.27 -3.05
CA ILE A 356 8.96 -18.65 -3.15
C ILE A 356 9.08 -17.24 -3.77
N LEU A 357 10.13 -16.48 -3.44
CA LEU A 357 10.43 -15.21 -4.13
C LEU A 357 10.60 -15.42 -5.64
N ASN A 358 11.32 -16.46 -6.07
CA ASN A 358 11.44 -16.81 -7.50
C ASN A 358 10.07 -17.12 -8.13
N TRP A 359 9.20 -17.84 -7.40
CA TRP A 359 7.84 -18.12 -7.85
C TRP A 359 6.98 -16.86 -7.99
N LEU A 360 7.17 -15.87 -7.10
CA LEU A 360 6.52 -14.54 -7.21
C LEU A 360 7.05 -13.74 -8.40
N LEU A 361 8.38 -13.74 -8.62
CA LEU A 361 9.00 -13.08 -9.78
C LEU A 361 8.49 -13.66 -11.09
N GLU A 362 8.39 -14.99 -11.20
CA GLU A 362 7.79 -15.65 -12.36
C GLU A 362 6.34 -15.20 -12.59
N GLY A 363 5.56 -15.06 -11.51
CA GLY A 363 4.21 -14.48 -11.56
C GLY A 363 4.18 -13.04 -12.07
N ALA A 364 5.09 -12.20 -11.59
CA ALA A 364 5.21 -10.81 -12.01
C ALA A 364 5.59 -10.72 -13.50
N TYR A 365 6.53 -11.54 -13.97
CA TYR A 365 6.93 -11.57 -15.37
C TYR A 365 5.81 -12.07 -16.28
N ARG A 366 5.06 -13.08 -15.84
CA ARG A 366 3.86 -13.55 -16.57
C ARG A 366 2.84 -12.42 -16.72
N TRP A 367 2.51 -11.76 -15.63
CA TRP A 367 1.59 -10.62 -15.64
C TRP A 367 2.08 -9.48 -16.54
N LEU A 368 3.37 -9.12 -16.48
CA LEU A 368 3.94 -8.08 -17.35
C LEU A 368 3.85 -8.41 -18.83
N LYS A 369 3.91 -9.70 -19.19
CA LYS A 369 3.85 -10.18 -20.57
C LYS A 369 2.42 -10.31 -21.09
N GLU A 370 1.52 -10.82 -20.27
CA GLU A 370 0.18 -11.28 -20.70
C GLU A 370 -0.96 -10.39 -20.18
N GLY A 371 -0.70 -9.52 -19.21
CA GLY A 371 -1.71 -8.88 -18.39
C GLY A 371 -2.34 -9.84 -17.38
N LEU A 372 -3.32 -9.36 -16.61
CA LEU A 372 -4.04 -10.20 -15.65
C LEU A 372 -5.17 -11.00 -16.34
N ILE A 373 -4.87 -12.25 -16.68
CA ILE A 373 -5.86 -13.19 -17.24
C ILE A 373 -6.69 -13.78 -16.09
N VAL A 374 -7.96 -13.37 -15.97
CA VAL A 374 -8.88 -13.87 -14.95
C VAL A 374 -9.50 -15.19 -15.42
N PRO A 375 -9.38 -16.29 -14.66
CA PRO A 375 -9.90 -17.59 -15.08
C PRO A 375 -11.42 -17.66 -14.91
N GLU A 376 -12.07 -18.54 -15.68
CA GLU A 376 -13.53 -18.69 -15.70
C GLU A 376 -14.12 -18.95 -14.31
N ALA A 377 -13.45 -19.77 -13.49
CA ALA A 377 -13.91 -20.03 -12.12
C ALA A 377 -13.96 -18.78 -11.23
N VAL A 378 -13.05 -17.81 -11.43
CA VAL A 378 -13.04 -16.54 -10.69
C VAL A 378 -14.07 -15.57 -11.27
N LEU A 379 -14.26 -15.57 -12.60
CA LEU A 379 -15.31 -14.78 -13.25
C LEU A 379 -16.70 -15.24 -12.79
N ALA A 380 -16.98 -16.55 -12.87
CA ALA A 380 -18.22 -17.15 -12.42
C ALA A 380 -18.48 -16.87 -10.93
N ALA A 381 -17.50 -17.11 -10.06
CA ALA A 381 -17.66 -16.83 -8.62
C ALA A 381 -17.94 -15.34 -8.34
N THR A 382 -17.32 -14.43 -9.09
CA THR A 382 -17.55 -12.99 -8.96
C THR A 382 -18.93 -12.59 -9.47
N ASP A 383 -19.41 -13.18 -10.58
CA ASP A 383 -20.74 -12.91 -11.13
C ASP A 383 -21.85 -13.49 -10.22
N ASP A 384 -21.66 -14.68 -9.68
CA ASP A 384 -22.56 -15.27 -8.67
C ASP A 384 -22.68 -14.36 -7.45
N TYR A 385 -21.54 -13.89 -6.93
CA TYR A 385 -21.53 -12.93 -5.83
C TYR A 385 -22.22 -11.61 -6.18
N LYS A 386 -22.10 -11.14 -7.42
CA LYS A 386 -22.85 -9.96 -7.88
C LYS A 386 -24.36 -10.22 -7.92
N GLY A 387 -24.79 -11.39 -8.40
CA GLY A 387 -26.19 -11.81 -8.40
C GLY A 387 -26.77 -11.92 -6.99
N GLU A 388 -26.03 -12.49 -6.05
CA GLU A 388 -26.40 -12.55 -4.62
C GLU A 388 -26.67 -11.15 -4.03
N MET A 389 -25.94 -10.14 -4.49
CA MET A 389 -26.10 -8.76 -4.01
C MET A 389 -27.19 -7.96 -4.75
N ASP A 390 -27.69 -8.44 -5.90
CA ASP A 390 -28.70 -7.75 -6.70
C ASP A 390 -30.14 -8.16 -6.31
N VAL A 391 -30.56 -7.71 -5.12
CA VAL A 391 -31.90 -7.95 -4.55
C VAL A 391 -33.02 -7.54 -5.53
N ILE A 392 -32.84 -6.44 -6.28
CA ILE A 392 -33.84 -5.98 -7.25
C ILE A 392 -33.84 -6.88 -8.47
N GLY A 393 -32.66 -7.21 -9.02
CA GLY A 393 -32.54 -8.15 -10.13
C GLY A 393 -33.19 -9.50 -9.84
N ASN A 394 -32.97 -10.05 -8.64
CA ASN A 394 -33.57 -11.32 -8.19
C ASN A 394 -35.10 -11.24 -8.14
N PHE A 395 -35.65 -10.19 -7.54
CA PHE A 395 -37.10 -9.93 -7.57
C PHE A 395 -37.64 -9.87 -9.01
N LEU A 396 -36.97 -9.16 -9.93
CA LEU A 396 -37.45 -9.04 -11.31
C LEU A 396 -37.37 -10.38 -12.06
N LYS A 397 -36.36 -11.21 -11.78
CA LYS A 397 -36.19 -12.53 -12.41
C LYS A 397 -37.26 -13.51 -11.93
N GLU A 398 -37.51 -13.54 -10.63
CA GLU A 398 -38.44 -14.47 -9.98
C GLU A 398 -39.90 -14.06 -10.16
N CYS A 399 -40.23 -12.79 -9.90
CA CYS A 399 -41.61 -12.34 -9.80
C CYS A 399 -42.13 -11.65 -11.06
N CYS A 400 -41.28 -11.29 -12.02
CA CYS A 400 -41.69 -10.50 -13.19
C CYS A 400 -41.47 -11.22 -14.53
N ILE A 401 -42.27 -10.82 -15.52
CA ILE A 401 -42.11 -11.15 -16.94
C ILE A 401 -41.74 -9.87 -17.67
N GLN A 402 -40.65 -9.93 -18.45
CA GLN A 402 -40.17 -8.83 -19.28
C GLN A 402 -40.54 -9.10 -20.73
N SER A 403 -41.45 -8.32 -21.31
CA SER A 403 -41.94 -8.51 -22.68
C SER A 403 -42.40 -7.20 -23.28
N PRO A 404 -42.21 -6.94 -24.58
CA PRO A 404 -42.90 -5.86 -25.27
C PRO A 404 -44.42 -5.95 -25.07
N GLY A 405 -45.08 -4.81 -24.87
CA GLY A 405 -46.55 -4.71 -24.78
C GLY A 405 -47.18 -4.93 -23.41
N VAL A 406 -46.43 -5.42 -22.41
CA VAL A 406 -46.96 -5.58 -21.04
C VAL A 406 -46.66 -4.33 -20.19
N SER A 407 -47.48 -4.09 -19.17
CA SER A 407 -47.26 -2.98 -18.23
C SER A 407 -47.83 -3.28 -16.85
N ILE A 408 -47.29 -2.61 -15.82
CA ILE A 408 -47.75 -2.71 -14.44
C ILE A 408 -47.78 -1.36 -13.75
N ARG A 409 -48.76 -1.13 -12.87
CA ARG A 409 -48.81 0.10 -12.07
C ARG A 409 -47.60 0.18 -11.15
N ILE A 410 -47.00 1.36 -11.06
CA ILE A 410 -45.78 1.56 -10.25
C ILE A 410 -45.99 1.12 -8.79
N ARG A 411 -47.16 1.45 -8.21
CA ARG A 411 -47.51 1.07 -6.83
C ARG A 411 -47.67 -0.43 -6.64
N GLU A 412 -48.25 -1.13 -7.62
CA GLU A 412 -48.45 -2.59 -7.55
C GLU A 412 -47.11 -3.32 -7.61
N LEU A 413 -46.21 -2.89 -8.51
CA LEU A 413 -44.86 -3.45 -8.59
C LEU A 413 -44.08 -3.20 -7.29
N PHE A 414 -44.17 -2.00 -6.72
CA PHE A 414 -43.49 -1.70 -5.45
C PHE A 414 -44.05 -2.51 -4.28
N LYS A 415 -45.37 -2.67 -4.20
CA LYS A 415 -46.00 -3.51 -3.18
C LYS A 415 -45.55 -4.97 -3.30
N ALA A 416 -45.57 -5.54 -4.51
CA ALA A 416 -45.09 -6.90 -4.74
C ALA A 416 -43.60 -7.06 -4.41
N TYR A 417 -42.78 -6.04 -4.67
CA TYR A 417 -41.38 -6.02 -4.27
C TYR A 417 -41.21 -6.02 -2.75
N GLN A 418 -42.00 -5.23 -2.01
CA GLN A 418 -41.96 -5.23 -0.55
C GLN A 418 -42.36 -6.58 0.04
N GLU A 419 -43.43 -7.18 -0.47
CA GLU A 419 -43.90 -8.50 -0.06
C GLU A 419 -42.85 -9.59 -0.34
N TRP A 420 -42.24 -9.58 -1.54
CA TRP A 420 -41.17 -10.51 -1.88
C TRP A 420 -39.93 -10.31 -0.99
N CYS A 421 -39.55 -9.06 -0.68
CA CYS A 421 -38.45 -8.80 0.24
C CYS A 421 -38.74 -9.36 1.64
N GLU A 422 -39.94 -9.16 2.17
CA GLU A 422 -40.35 -9.70 3.47
C GLU A 422 -40.30 -11.24 3.50
N GLN A 423 -40.80 -11.90 2.45
CA GLN A 423 -40.75 -13.35 2.30
C GLN A 423 -39.33 -13.93 2.22
N ASN A 424 -38.39 -13.15 1.67
CA ASN A 424 -37.00 -13.56 1.48
C ASN A 424 -36.05 -13.03 2.58
N ASN A 425 -36.57 -12.44 3.66
CA ASN A 425 -35.77 -11.77 4.70
C ASN A 425 -34.83 -10.67 4.19
N GLU A 426 -35.21 -10.05 3.07
CA GLU A 426 -34.49 -8.95 2.44
C GLU A 426 -35.04 -7.60 2.90
N ARG A 427 -34.17 -6.59 2.96
CA ARG A 427 -34.60 -5.22 3.31
C ARG A 427 -34.98 -4.44 2.06
N ALA A 428 -36.28 -4.20 1.88
CA ALA A 428 -36.79 -3.41 0.76
C ALA A 428 -36.16 -2.01 0.70
N VAL A 429 -35.74 -1.61 -0.51
CA VAL A 429 -35.32 -0.23 -0.79
C VAL A 429 -36.51 0.72 -0.93
N SER A 430 -36.26 2.03 -0.96
CA SER A 430 -37.33 3.01 -1.21
C SER A 430 -37.87 2.91 -2.63
N GLU A 431 -39.15 3.26 -2.83
CA GLU A 431 -39.80 3.29 -4.15
C GLU A 431 -39.02 4.16 -5.15
N ARG A 432 -38.43 5.26 -4.66
CA ARG A 432 -37.57 6.15 -5.46
C ARG A 432 -36.32 5.43 -5.97
N LEU A 433 -35.67 4.62 -5.13
CA LEU A 433 -34.48 3.88 -5.52
C LEU A 433 -34.83 2.73 -6.46
N LEU A 434 -35.87 1.93 -6.17
CA LEU A 434 -36.36 0.90 -7.08
C LEU A 434 -36.67 1.50 -8.46
N SER A 435 -37.35 2.63 -8.47
CA SER A 435 -37.70 3.34 -9.68
C SER A 435 -36.50 3.86 -10.48
N PHE A 436 -35.47 4.34 -9.79
CA PHE A 436 -34.24 4.78 -10.42
C PHE A 436 -33.53 3.58 -11.08
N ARG A 437 -33.44 2.45 -10.36
CA ARG A 437 -32.85 1.20 -10.85
C ARG A 437 -33.56 0.63 -12.08
N LEU A 438 -34.89 0.63 -12.08
CA LEU A 438 -35.68 0.18 -13.24
C LEU A 438 -35.39 1.04 -14.48
N LYS A 439 -35.16 2.35 -14.33
CA LYS A 439 -34.73 3.18 -15.47
C LYS A 439 -33.33 2.85 -15.94
N GLU A 440 -32.38 2.63 -15.04
CA GLU A 440 -31.02 2.20 -15.40
C GLU A 440 -31.03 0.87 -16.18
N MET A 441 -31.96 -0.02 -15.83
CA MET A 441 -32.21 -1.29 -16.54
C MET A 441 -32.98 -1.13 -17.86
N GLY A 442 -33.30 0.09 -18.28
CA GLY A 442 -33.95 0.38 -19.57
C GLY A 442 -35.48 0.39 -19.55
N PHE A 443 -36.12 0.21 -18.40
CA PHE A 443 -37.58 0.30 -18.32
C PHE A 443 -38.06 1.76 -18.38
N ASN A 444 -39.14 1.97 -19.13
CA ASN A 444 -39.73 3.29 -19.33
C ASN A 444 -41.03 3.45 -18.53
N ARG A 445 -41.30 4.68 -18.09
CA ARG A 445 -42.56 5.03 -17.44
C ARG A 445 -43.56 5.55 -18.47
N ILE A 446 -44.77 5.02 -18.42
CA ILE A 446 -45.91 5.53 -19.20
C ILE A 446 -46.99 6.05 -18.24
N ARG A 447 -47.78 7.01 -18.71
CA ARG A 447 -48.86 7.64 -17.93
C ARG A 447 -50.19 7.44 -18.65
N SER A 448 -51.21 7.08 -17.87
CA SER A 448 -52.61 7.12 -18.27
C SER A 448 -53.35 8.23 -17.51
N ALA A 449 -54.64 8.42 -17.78
CA ALA A 449 -55.49 9.34 -17.04
C ALA A 449 -55.58 9.00 -15.53
N GLU A 450 -55.49 7.71 -15.17
CA GLU A 450 -55.75 7.21 -13.81
C GLU A 450 -54.47 6.94 -13.01
N ALA A 451 -53.39 6.48 -13.65
CA ALA A 451 -52.17 6.05 -12.96
C ALA A 451 -50.90 6.10 -13.83
N ARG A 452 -49.74 5.90 -13.17
CA ARG A 452 -48.42 5.73 -13.79
C ARG A 452 -48.03 4.26 -13.79
N TYR A 453 -47.43 3.82 -14.89
CA TYR A 453 -47.07 2.42 -15.13
C TYR A 453 -45.60 2.31 -15.56
N TRP A 454 -45.01 1.14 -15.31
CA TRP A 454 -43.81 0.68 -16.01
C TRP A 454 -44.22 -0.08 -17.26
N SER A 455 -43.58 0.24 -18.39
CA SER A 455 -43.75 -0.45 -19.66
C SER A 455 -42.68 -1.53 -19.85
N GLY A 456 -43.05 -2.64 -20.48
CA GLY A 456 -42.14 -3.75 -20.78
C GLY A 456 -41.97 -4.75 -19.63
N ILE A 457 -42.72 -4.59 -18.54
CA ILE A 457 -42.66 -5.47 -17.36
C ILE A 457 -44.03 -5.65 -16.70
N MET A 458 -44.31 -6.87 -16.24
CA MET A 458 -45.47 -7.20 -15.42
C MET A 458 -45.14 -8.30 -14.41
N LEU A 459 -46.00 -8.54 -13.42
CA LEU A 459 -45.83 -9.67 -12.49
C LEU A 459 -46.18 -10.99 -13.18
N ARG A 460 -45.48 -12.07 -12.81
CA ARG A 460 -45.87 -13.43 -13.16
C ARG A 460 -47.22 -13.75 -12.52
N ALA A 461 -48.05 -14.51 -13.24
CA ALA A 461 -49.26 -15.08 -12.65
C ALA A 461 -48.85 -16.01 -11.49
N LYS A 462 -49.52 -15.89 -10.34
CA LYS A 462 -49.38 -16.89 -9.27
C LYS A 462 -49.89 -18.22 -9.84
N THR A 463 -49.02 -19.23 -9.84
CA THR A 463 -49.45 -20.60 -10.08
C THR A 463 -49.97 -21.08 -8.72
N ASP A 464 -51.28 -21.24 -8.63
CA ASP A 464 -51.95 -21.78 -7.44
C ASP A 464 -51.57 -23.23 -7.17
#